data_AF-A0AAE7P106-F1
#
_entry.id   AF-A0AAE7P106-F1
#
_cell.length_a   1.000
_cell.length_b   1.000
_cell.length_c   1.000
_cell.angle_alpha   90.00
_cell.angle_beta   90.00
_cell.angle_gamma   90.00
#
_symmetry.space_group_name_H-M   'P 1'
#
loop_
_entity.id
_entity.type
_entity.pdbx_description
1 polymer ?
#
loop_
_entity_poly.entity_id
_entity_poly.type
_entity_poly.pdbx_seq_one_letter_code
_entity_poly.pdbx_strand_id
1 'polypeptide(L)'
;MSSPLQIGLLVFPRVTQLDFTGPLQVFSSVPGATVHLIWKTLAPVPSDSVLMLTPTITFADCPQLDVICIPGGFGTDALLNDEETLDFVRKQASGAQFVTSVCTGSLVLGAAGLLKGYNAATHWSAMEMLALFGATPTKTRVCIDRNRVTGGGVTAGIDFALKLVSLLVDRTTAEAVQLRLEYNPAPPFNAGSPDTAPAEVLALMKERVAPSQARRLEAAKRAAERVM
;
A
#
# COMPACT_ATOMS: atom_id res chain seq x y z
N MET A 1 -8.02 -30.10 4.62
CA MET A 1 -8.43 -28.70 4.38
C MET A 1 -7.16 -27.93 4.10
N SER A 2 -7.09 -27.11 3.05
CA SER A 2 -5.92 -26.26 2.81
C SER A 2 -5.75 -25.28 3.98
N SER A 3 -4.52 -24.93 4.32
CA SER A 3 -4.25 -23.91 5.33
C SER A 3 -4.92 -22.58 4.93
N PRO A 4 -5.46 -21.82 5.90
CA PRO A 4 -6.11 -20.53 5.62
C PRO A 4 -5.09 -19.51 5.09
N LEU A 5 -5.48 -18.76 4.06
CA LEU A 5 -4.67 -17.67 3.49
C LEU A 5 -4.29 -16.66 4.57
N GLN A 6 -3.00 -16.33 4.71
CA GLN A 6 -2.48 -15.37 5.66
C GLN A 6 -2.25 -14.01 4.97
N ILE A 7 -3.05 -13.01 5.31
CA ILE A 7 -2.97 -11.66 4.72
C ILE A 7 -2.56 -10.66 5.80
N GLY A 8 -1.47 -9.93 5.59
CA GLY A 8 -0.95 -8.96 6.54
C GLY A 8 -0.95 -7.55 5.98
N LEU A 9 -1.49 -6.60 6.74
CA LEU A 9 -1.46 -5.17 6.44
C LEU A 9 -0.68 -4.46 7.54
N LEU A 10 0.33 -3.67 7.18
CA LEU A 10 1.01 -2.84 8.17
C LEU A 10 0.08 -1.72 8.66
N VAL A 11 0.15 -1.39 9.95
CA VAL A 11 -0.53 -0.22 10.54
C VAL A 11 0.48 0.58 11.35
N PHE A 12 0.84 1.78 10.90
CA PHE A 12 1.96 2.56 11.44
C PHE A 12 1.57 4.00 11.77
N PRO A 13 2.34 4.70 12.64
CA PRO A 13 2.03 6.07 13.01
C PRO A 13 1.91 6.97 11.78
N ARG A 14 0.83 7.74 11.68
CA ARG A 14 0.54 8.64 10.56
C ARG A 14 0.32 7.92 9.21
N VAL A 15 -0.11 6.66 9.24
CA VAL A 15 -0.67 5.97 8.07
C VAL A 15 -1.94 6.68 7.60
N THR A 16 -2.13 6.79 6.28
CA THR A 16 -3.42 7.20 5.73
C THR A 16 -4.36 6.02 5.86
N GLN A 17 -5.31 6.10 6.81
CA GLN A 17 -6.06 4.90 7.23
C GLN A 17 -6.79 4.20 6.07
N LEU A 18 -7.28 4.97 5.10
CA LEU A 18 -8.04 4.41 3.97
C LEU A 18 -7.18 3.52 3.06
N ASP A 19 -5.86 3.73 3.05
CA ASP A 19 -4.91 2.92 2.29
C ASP A 19 -4.87 1.46 2.77
N PHE A 20 -5.22 1.19 4.04
CA PHE A 20 -5.30 -0.17 4.57
C PHE A 20 -6.74 -0.60 4.89
N THR A 21 -7.64 0.30 5.32
CA THR A 21 -9.02 -0.09 5.65
C THR A 21 -9.83 -0.46 4.41
N GLY A 22 -9.58 0.17 3.26
CA GLY A 22 -10.19 -0.23 1.99
C GLY A 22 -9.84 -1.68 1.61
N PRO A 23 -8.55 -2.03 1.49
CA PRO A 23 -8.10 -3.40 1.25
C PRO A 23 -8.52 -4.38 2.35
N LEU A 24 -8.43 -3.97 3.62
CA LEU A 24 -8.85 -4.77 4.77
C LEU A 24 -10.31 -5.23 4.63
N GLN A 25 -11.22 -4.34 4.22
CA GLN A 25 -12.63 -4.68 4.05
C GLN A 25 -12.84 -5.73 2.95
N VAL A 26 -12.08 -5.65 1.85
CA VAL A 26 -12.09 -6.63 0.76
C VAL A 26 -11.51 -7.96 1.23
N PHE A 27 -10.31 -7.96 1.83
CA PHE A 27 -9.64 -9.18 2.29
C PHE A 27 -10.39 -9.89 3.41
N SER A 28 -11.01 -9.16 4.33
CA SER A 28 -11.84 -9.74 5.40
C SER A 28 -13.11 -10.41 4.87
N SER A 29 -13.49 -10.13 3.61
CA SER A 29 -14.63 -10.75 2.95
C SER A 29 -14.26 -12.04 2.21
N VAL A 30 -12.97 -12.40 2.14
CA VAL A 30 -12.48 -13.62 1.49
C VAL A 30 -12.72 -14.83 2.40
N PRO A 31 -13.46 -15.87 1.95
CA PRO A 31 -13.74 -17.05 2.77
C PRO A 31 -12.46 -17.75 3.25
N GLY A 32 -12.36 -17.96 4.56
CA GLY A 32 -11.25 -18.70 5.18
C GLY A 32 -9.93 -17.94 5.26
N ALA A 33 -9.85 -16.67 4.83
CA ALA A 33 -8.65 -15.86 5.01
C ALA A 33 -8.50 -15.42 6.48
N THR A 34 -7.27 -15.42 6.97
CA THR A 34 -6.88 -14.78 8.24
C THR A 34 -6.20 -13.46 7.92
N VAL A 35 -6.73 -12.36 8.43
CA VAL A 35 -6.23 -11.01 8.17
C VAL A 35 -5.59 -10.42 9.43
N HIS A 36 -4.39 -9.89 9.29
CA HIS A 36 -3.58 -9.33 10.37
C HIS A 36 -3.35 -7.83 10.18
N LEU A 37 -3.54 -7.05 11.23
CA LEU A 37 -3.02 -5.69 11.32
C LEU A 37 -1.70 -5.73 12.09
N ILE A 38 -0.62 -5.41 11.40
CA ILE A 38 0.73 -5.73 11.87
C ILE A 38 1.47 -4.45 12.25
N TRP A 39 2.05 -4.44 13.44
CA TRP A 39 2.99 -3.39 13.84
C TRP A 39 4.09 -3.88 14.79
N LYS A 40 4.93 -2.97 15.28
CA LYS A 40 6.01 -3.27 16.23
C LYS A 40 5.49 -3.74 17.59
N THR A 41 4.38 -3.17 18.05
CA THR A 41 3.74 -3.48 19.34
C THR A 41 2.23 -3.52 19.16
N LEU A 42 1.51 -4.02 20.17
CA LEU A 42 0.04 -4.02 20.20
C LEU A 42 -0.56 -2.70 20.74
N ALA A 43 0.27 -1.71 21.07
CA ALA A 43 -0.22 -0.42 21.53
C ALA A 43 -0.98 0.31 20.41
N PRO A 44 -2.06 1.06 20.73
CA PRO A 44 -2.78 1.83 19.73
C PRO A 44 -1.88 2.80 18.96
N VAL A 45 -2.04 2.83 17.64
CA VAL A 45 -1.24 3.60 16.69
C VAL A 45 -2.10 4.73 16.12
N PRO A 46 -1.69 6.01 16.23
CA PRO A 46 -2.43 7.11 15.63
C PRO A 46 -2.27 7.11 14.10
N SER A 47 -3.38 7.21 13.36
CA SER A 47 -3.36 7.47 11.91
C SER A 47 -2.96 8.92 11.60
N ASP A 48 -2.97 9.32 10.33
CA ASP A 48 -2.85 10.74 9.94
C ASP A 48 -4.13 11.57 10.13
N SER A 49 -5.16 10.95 10.71
CA SER A 49 -6.46 11.53 11.01
C SER A 49 -6.83 11.28 12.48
N VAL A 50 -8.10 11.42 12.83
CA VAL A 50 -8.60 11.21 14.20
C VAL A 50 -8.67 9.74 14.62
N LEU A 51 -8.47 8.80 13.70
CA LEU A 51 -8.61 7.37 13.98
C LEU A 51 -7.38 6.79 14.70
N MET A 52 -7.62 6.06 15.79
CA MET A 52 -6.66 5.21 16.48
C MET A 52 -6.79 3.77 15.98
N LEU A 53 -5.66 3.14 15.68
CA LEU A 53 -5.58 1.80 15.11
C LEU A 53 -5.03 0.83 16.14
N THR A 54 -5.61 -0.36 16.25
CA THR A 54 -5.11 -1.40 17.16
C THR A 54 -4.49 -2.53 16.33
N PRO A 55 -3.16 -2.69 16.34
CA PRO A 55 -2.50 -3.84 15.73
C PRO A 55 -3.03 -5.14 16.36
N THR A 56 -3.24 -6.17 15.55
CA THR A 56 -3.67 -7.49 16.00
C THR A 56 -2.51 -8.43 16.27
N ILE A 57 -1.33 -8.12 15.72
CA ILE A 57 -0.13 -8.96 15.86
C ILE A 57 1.13 -8.10 15.74
N THR A 58 2.21 -8.56 16.38
CA THR A 58 3.52 -7.90 16.31
C THR A 58 4.35 -8.42 15.13
N PHE A 59 5.44 -7.74 14.77
CA PHE A 59 6.43 -8.27 13.82
C PHE A 59 7.04 -9.60 14.26
N ALA A 60 7.27 -9.79 15.56
CA ALA A 60 7.90 -10.99 16.11
C ALA A 60 6.96 -12.20 16.04
N ASP A 61 5.67 -11.98 16.26
CA ASP A 61 4.66 -13.04 16.34
C ASP A 61 3.98 -13.33 14.98
N CYS A 62 4.19 -12.46 13.98
CA CYS A 62 3.54 -12.58 12.69
C CYS A 62 3.99 -13.86 11.94
N PRO A 63 3.04 -14.73 11.52
CA PRO A 63 3.38 -15.92 10.73
C PRO A 63 3.90 -15.51 9.34
N GLN A 64 4.40 -16.48 8.58
CA GLN A 64 4.70 -16.24 7.17
C GLN A 64 3.39 -15.92 6.43
N LEU A 65 3.37 -14.77 5.77
CA LEU A 65 2.20 -14.28 5.03
C LEU A 65 2.20 -14.83 3.60
N ASP A 66 0.99 -15.09 3.08
CA ASP A 66 0.74 -15.28 1.65
C ASP A 66 0.69 -13.94 0.92
N VAL A 67 0.17 -12.90 1.59
CA VAL A 67 0.06 -11.54 1.08
C VAL A 67 0.53 -10.55 2.13
N ILE A 68 1.48 -9.70 1.76
CA ILE A 68 1.83 -8.51 2.54
C ILE A 68 1.34 -7.25 1.82
N CYS A 69 0.71 -6.33 2.55
CA CYS A 69 0.24 -5.05 2.03
C CYS A 69 0.82 -3.90 2.85
N ILE A 70 1.56 -3.01 2.17
CA ILE A 70 2.12 -1.80 2.76
C ILE A 70 1.27 -0.59 2.37
N PRO A 71 0.50 0.02 3.29
CA PRO A 71 -0.23 1.25 3.00
C PRO A 71 0.73 2.46 2.94
N GLY A 72 0.21 3.58 2.44
CA GLY A 72 0.92 4.85 2.39
C GLY A 72 0.55 5.81 3.51
N GLY A 73 0.79 7.09 3.24
CA GLY A 73 0.51 8.21 4.14
C GLY A 73 1.77 8.93 4.60
N PHE A 74 1.61 9.90 5.51
CA PHE A 74 2.73 10.74 5.95
C PHE A 74 3.76 9.97 6.79
N GLY A 75 3.37 8.85 7.41
CA GLY A 75 4.28 7.98 8.15
C GLY A 75 5.32 7.30 7.26
N THR A 76 5.04 7.12 5.96
CA THR A 76 5.96 6.48 5.01
C THR A 76 7.36 7.08 5.07
N ASP A 77 7.46 8.41 5.18
CA ASP A 77 8.74 9.13 5.16
C ASP A 77 9.73 8.61 6.23
N ALA A 78 9.23 8.27 7.43
CA ALA A 78 10.04 7.67 8.49
C ALA A 78 10.37 6.20 8.20
N LEU A 79 9.39 5.44 7.70
CA LEU A 79 9.52 4.01 7.39
C LEU A 79 10.57 3.74 6.32
N LEU A 80 10.81 4.67 5.38
CA LEU A 80 11.86 4.51 4.34
C LEU A 80 13.26 4.29 4.93
N ASN A 81 13.46 4.64 6.20
CA ASN A 81 14.76 4.56 6.86
C ASN A 81 14.71 3.71 8.15
N ASP A 82 13.59 3.02 8.41
CA ASP A 82 13.37 2.21 9.62
C ASP A 82 13.75 0.75 9.36
N GLU A 83 14.99 0.37 9.65
CA GLU A 83 15.51 -0.97 9.33
C GLU A 83 14.72 -2.11 9.98
N GLU A 84 14.17 -1.94 11.19
CA GLU A 84 13.33 -2.97 11.81
C GLU A 84 12.10 -3.28 10.94
N THR A 85 11.47 -2.23 10.39
CA THR A 85 10.32 -2.37 9.50
C THR A 85 10.74 -2.90 8.13
N LEU A 86 11.84 -2.39 7.56
CA LEU A 86 12.34 -2.86 6.26
C LEU A 86 12.75 -4.33 6.31
N ASP A 87 13.40 -4.78 7.39
CA ASP A 87 13.75 -6.19 7.63
C ASP A 87 12.52 -7.08 7.75
N PHE A 88 11.50 -6.64 8.49
CA PHE A 88 10.24 -7.36 8.56
C PHE A 88 9.61 -7.52 7.16
N VAL A 89 9.57 -6.44 6.38
CA VAL A 89 9.03 -6.44 5.02
C VAL A 89 9.85 -7.35 4.10
N ARG A 90 11.19 -7.30 4.14
CA ARG A 90 12.08 -8.21 3.39
C ARG A 90 11.82 -9.67 3.75
N LYS A 91 11.74 -9.98 5.04
CA LYS A 91 11.48 -11.34 5.56
C LYS A 91 10.17 -11.88 5.02
N GLN A 92 9.07 -11.14 5.20
CA GLN A 92 7.76 -11.56 4.73
C GLN A 92 7.71 -11.69 3.20
N ALA A 93 8.29 -10.74 2.46
CA ALA A 93 8.31 -10.75 1.00
C ALA A 93 9.04 -11.97 0.40
N SER A 94 9.96 -12.60 1.13
CA SER A 94 10.71 -13.77 0.65
C SER A 94 9.86 -15.03 0.50
N GLY A 95 8.79 -15.17 1.29
CA GLY A 95 7.86 -16.30 1.23
C GLY A 95 6.43 -15.93 0.80
N ALA A 96 6.14 -14.64 0.58
CA ALA A 96 4.82 -14.20 0.16
C ALA A 96 4.52 -14.56 -1.30
N GLN A 97 3.30 -15.02 -1.55
CA GLN A 97 2.78 -15.21 -2.90
C GLN A 97 2.64 -13.87 -3.60
N PHE A 98 2.20 -12.82 -2.88
CA PHE A 98 2.13 -11.45 -3.40
C PHE A 98 2.70 -10.41 -2.42
N VAL A 99 3.50 -9.50 -2.97
CA VAL A 99 4.06 -8.34 -2.26
C VAL A 99 3.34 -7.10 -2.78
N THR A 100 2.61 -6.42 -1.91
CA THR A 100 1.65 -5.41 -2.34
C THR A 100 1.78 -4.12 -1.57
N SER A 101 1.30 -3.03 -2.17
CA SER A 101 1.25 -1.74 -1.50
C SER A 101 0.18 -0.82 -2.09
N VAL A 102 -0.21 0.18 -1.32
CA VAL A 102 -1.10 1.27 -1.76
C VAL A 102 -0.37 2.60 -1.61
N CYS A 103 -0.62 3.53 -2.53
CA CYS A 103 -0.18 4.91 -2.40
C CYS A 103 1.34 4.97 -2.22
N THR A 104 1.84 5.73 -1.25
CA THR A 104 3.27 5.84 -0.96
C THR A 104 3.90 4.60 -0.34
N GLY A 105 3.10 3.57 0.02
CA GLY A 105 3.63 2.31 0.54
C GLY A 105 4.57 1.58 -0.42
N SER A 106 4.45 1.81 -1.74
CA SER A 106 5.41 1.27 -2.72
C SER A 106 6.82 1.85 -2.55
N LEU A 107 6.97 3.03 -1.97
CA LEU A 107 8.31 3.55 -1.65
C LEU A 107 8.97 2.75 -0.52
N VAL A 108 8.20 2.22 0.44
CA VAL A 108 8.72 1.31 1.48
C VAL A 108 9.18 0.01 0.84
N LEU A 109 8.42 -0.53 -0.13
CA LEU A 109 8.87 -1.68 -0.92
C LEU A 109 10.16 -1.37 -1.68
N GLY A 110 10.27 -0.17 -2.26
CA GLY A 110 11.49 0.32 -2.91
C GLY A 110 12.69 0.37 -1.95
N ALA A 111 12.51 0.99 -0.78
CA ALA A 111 13.52 1.07 0.27
C ALA A 111 13.91 -0.31 0.83
N ALA A 112 13.02 -1.29 0.78
CA ALA A 112 13.32 -2.68 1.13
C ALA A 112 14.05 -3.44 0.00
N GLY A 113 14.33 -2.81 -1.14
CA GLY A 113 14.97 -3.41 -2.31
C GLY A 113 14.05 -4.31 -3.14
N LEU A 114 12.74 -4.26 -2.93
CA LEU A 114 11.78 -5.22 -3.49
C LEU A 114 11.21 -4.82 -4.85
N LEU A 115 11.59 -3.65 -5.38
CA LEU A 115 11.08 -3.10 -6.64
C LEU A 115 12.13 -2.91 -7.75
N LYS A 116 13.38 -3.31 -7.53
CA LYS A 116 14.43 -3.21 -8.57
C LYS A 116 14.06 -4.05 -9.79
N GLY A 117 13.91 -3.40 -10.95
CA GLY A 117 13.50 -4.04 -12.19
C GLY A 117 12.01 -4.41 -12.26
N TYR A 118 11.16 -3.82 -11.42
CA TYR A 118 9.70 -3.97 -11.47
C TYR A 118 9.03 -2.70 -11.96
N ASN A 119 7.94 -2.87 -12.70
CA ASN A 119 6.96 -1.82 -12.92
C ASN A 119 6.15 -1.61 -11.64
N ALA A 120 6.01 -0.36 -11.21
CA ALA A 120 5.28 -0.03 -10.00
C ALA A 120 4.49 1.28 -10.14
N ALA A 121 3.34 1.34 -9.46
CA ALA A 121 2.57 2.54 -9.23
C ALA A 121 2.73 3.04 -7.79
N THR A 122 2.39 4.30 -7.58
CA THR A 122 2.36 4.95 -6.26
C THR A 122 1.37 6.12 -6.30
N HIS A 123 1.29 6.91 -5.24
CA HIS A 123 0.56 8.17 -5.26
C HIS A 123 1.10 9.11 -6.34
N TRP A 124 0.23 9.85 -7.02
CA TRP A 124 0.63 10.71 -8.15
C TRP A 124 1.73 11.72 -7.78
N SER A 125 1.74 12.21 -6.54
CA SER A 125 2.76 13.15 -6.05
C SER A 125 4.11 12.51 -5.71
N ALA A 126 4.24 11.19 -5.78
CA ALA A 126 5.47 10.47 -5.44
C ALA A 126 6.01 9.61 -6.59
N MET A 127 5.39 9.66 -7.77
CA MET A 127 5.67 8.76 -8.89
C MET A 127 7.15 8.72 -9.31
N GLU A 128 7.80 9.89 -9.38
CA GLU A 128 9.21 10.00 -9.78
C GLU A 128 10.18 9.34 -8.79
N MET A 129 9.78 9.19 -7.51
CA MET A 129 10.63 8.63 -6.47
C MET A 129 10.81 7.11 -6.62
N LEU A 130 9.93 6.42 -7.36
CA LEU A 130 10.06 4.99 -7.63
C LEU A 130 11.36 4.67 -8.38
N ALA A 131 11.78 5.55 -9.29
CA ALA A 131 13.01 5.37 -10.07
C ALA A 131 14.28 5.35 -9.20
N LEU A 132 14.25 6.01 -8.03
CA LEU A 132 15.37 5.98 -7.07
C LEU A 132 15.64 4.56 -6.54
N PHE A 133 14.65 3.69 -6.56
CA PHE A 133 14.75 2.30 -6.09
C PHE A 133 14.84 1.29 -7.24
N GLY A 134 15.17 1.75 -8.45
CA GLY A 134 15.30 0.90 -9.65
C GLY A 134 13.98 0.36 -10.20
N ALA A 135 12.85 0.91 -9.77
CA ALA A 135 11.54 0.57 -10.32
C ALA A 135 11.22 1.44 -11.55
N THR A 136 10.41 0.91 -12.47
CA THR A 136 9.86 1.67 -13.60
C THR A 136 8.53 2.30 -13.18
N PRO A 137 8.43 3.64 -13.04
CA PRO A 137 7.19 4.28 -12.64
C PRO A 137 6.10 4.09 -13.70
N THR A 138 4.95 3.55 -13.29
CA THR A 138 3.86 3.18 -14.19
C THR A 138 2.58 3.91 -13.78
N LYS A 139 2.05 4.75 -14.67
CA LYS A 139 0.84 5.57 -14.45
C LYS A 139 -0.44 4.75 -14.65
N THR A 140 -0.68 3.78 -13.78
CA THR A 140 -1.91 2.97 -13.75
C THR A 140 -2.50 2.99 -12.35
N ARG A 141 -3.83 2.84 -12.24
CA ARG A 141 -4.51 2.77 -10.94
C ARG A 141 -4.07 1.55 -10.11
N VAL A 142 -3.88 0.42 -10.78
CA VAL A 142 -3.34 -0.82 -10.22
C VAL A 142 -2.29 -1.34 -11.19
N CYS A 143 -1.03 -1.39 -10.75
CA CYS A 143 0.08 -1.95 -11.50
C CYS A 143 0.38 -3.36 -10.99
N ILE A 144 0.39 -4.35 -11.89
CA ILE A 144 0.72 -5.74 -11.60
C ILE A 144 1.94 -6.12 -12.43
N ASP A 145 3.02 -6.49 -11.76
CA ASP A 145 4.23 -7.00 -12.39
C ASP A 145 4.70 -8.24 -11.63
N ARG A 146 4.51 -9.42 -12.25
CA ARG A 146 4.73 -10.73 -11.62
C ARG A 146 3.95 -10.80 -10.30
N ASN A 147 4.64 -10.90 -9.16
CA ASN A 147 4.02 -10.94 -7.84
C ASN A 147 4.06 -9.61 -7.07
N ARG A 148 4.41 -8.50 -7.73
CA ARG A 148 4.30 -7.15 -7.17
C ARG A 148 2.99 -6.53 -7.63
N VAL A 149 2.13 -6.14 -6.68
CA VAL A 149 0.86 -5.47 -6.97
C VAL A 149 0.83 -4.14 -6.23
N THR A 150 0.91 -3.05 -6.98
CA THR A 150 1.00 -1.70 -6.42
C THR A 150 -0.19 -0.86 -6.87
N GLY A 151 -0.96 -0.37 -5.90
CA GLY A 151 -2.05 0.56 -6.12
C GLY A 151 -1.57 2.01 -6.12
N GLY A 152 -2.22 2.85 -6.91
CA GLY A 152 -2.04 4.29 -6.89
C GLY A 152 -2.54 4.94 -5.59
N GLY A 153 -3.06 6.17 -5.67
CA GLY A 153 -3.46 6.92 -4.48
C GLY A 153 -4.68 6.32 -3.76
N VAL A 154 -4.56 6.17 -2.45
CA VAL A 154 -5.63 6.01 -1.44
C VAL A 154 -6.74 5.01 -1.80
N THR A 155 -7.75 5.45 -2.54
CA THR A 155 -8.91 4.61 -2.90
C THR A 155 -8.56 3.48 -3.87
N ALA A 156 -7.41 3.56 -4.54
CA ALA A 156 -6.87 2.46 -5.35
C ALA A 156 -6.70 1.16 -4.54
N GLY A 157 -6.66 1.28 -3.20
CA GLY A 157 -6.71 0.19 -2.24
C GLY A 157 -7.81 -0.85 -2.54
N ILE A 158 -9.03 -0.38 -2.80
CA ILE A 158 -10.18 -1.27 -2.97
C ILE A 158 -10.06 -2.04 -4.30
N ASP A 159 -9.73 -1.34 -5.38
CA ASP A 159 -9.61 -1.94 -6.72
C ASP A 159 -8.47 -2.97 -6.79
N PHE A 160 -7.30 -2.67 -6.22
CA PHE A 160 -6.21 -3.64 -6.24
C PHE A 160 -6.56 -4.86 -5.40
N ALA A 161 -7.23 -4.69 -4.26
CA ALA A 161 -7.59 -5.82 -3.40
C ALA A 161 -8.59 -6.74 -4.12
N LEU A 162 -9.61 -6.19 -4.80
CA LEU A 162 -10.54 -6.98 -5.62
C LEU A 162 -9.80 -7.71 -6.75
N LYS A 163 -8.89 -7.01 -7.43
CA LYS A 163 -8.07 -7.62 -8.48
C LYS A 163 -7.18 -8.74 -7.92
N LEU A 164 -6.63 -8.57 -6.72
CA LEU A 164 -5.78 -9.55 -6.06
C LEU A 164 -6.58 -10.78 -5.62
N VAL A 165 -7.80 -10.60 -5.08
CA VAL A 165 -8.70 -11.72 -4.78
C VAL A 165 -8.98 -12.56 -6.03
N SER A 166 -9.14 -11.93 -7.20
CA SER A 166 -9.35 -12.65 -8.46
C SER A 166 -8.16 -13.53 -8.88
N LEU A 167 -6.94 -13.16 -8.45
CA LEU A 167 -5.71 -13.89 -8.74
C LEU A 167 -5.39 -14.95 -7.68
N LEU A 168 -5.75 -14.68 -6.42
CA LEU A 168 -5.48 -15.56 -5.27
C LEU A 168 -6.50 -16.69 -5.13
N VAL A 169 -7.76 -16.40 -5.42
CA VAL A 169 -8.88 -17.33 -5.20
C VAL A 169 -9.49 -17.68 -6.54
N ASP A 170 -10.36 -16.82 -7.05
CA ASP A 170 -10.95 -16.90 -8.38
C ASP A 170 -11.74 -15.62 -8.68
N ARG A 171 -12.13 -15.46 -9.95
CA ARG A 171 -12.94 -14.34 -10.43
C ARG A 171 -14.30 -14.25 -9.71
N THR A 172 -14.98 -15.37 -9.53
CA THR A 172 -16.33 -15.42 -8.95
C THR A 172 -16.34 -14.88 -7.53
N THR A 173 -15.34 -15.23 -6.72
CA THR A 173 -15.16 -14.75 -5.35
C THR A 173 -14.91 -13.24 -5.33
N ALA A 174 -14.08 -12.73 -6.24
CA ALA A 174 -13.85 -11.29 -6.35
C ALA A 174 -15.14 -10.52 -6.70
N GLU A 175 -15.90 -11.00 -7.67
CA GLU A 175 -17.20 -10.40 -8.06
C GLU A 175 -18.23 -10.52 -6.93
N ALA A 176 -18.26 -11.63 -6.19
CA ALA A 176 -19.14 -11.79 -5.03
C ALA A 176 -18.78 -10.82 -3.89
N VAL A 177 -17.48 -10.62 -3.61
CA VAL A 177 -17.03 -9.61 -2.65
C VAL A 177 -17.40 -8.20 -3.12
N GLN A 178 -17.18 -7.88 -4.40
CA GLN A 178 -17.59 -6.60 -4.98
C GLN A 178 -19.09 -6.34 -4.78
N LEU A 179 -19.94 -7.32 -5.09
CA LEU A 179 -21.39 -7.21 -4.95
C LEU A 179 -21.80 -7.10 -3.47
N ARG A 180 -21.20 -7.89 -2.58
CA ARG A 180 -21.48 -7.83 -1.13
C ARG A 180 -21.19 -6.45 -0.55
N LEU A 181 -20.11 -5.81 -1.00
CA LEU A 181 -19.73 -4.47 -0.55
C LEU A 181 -20.47 -3.35 -1.28
N GLU A 182 -21.29 -3.70 -2.28
CA GLU A 182 -21.92 -2.75 -3.21
C GLU A 182 -20.89 -1.77 -3.78
N TYR A 183 -19.71 -2.28 -4.15
CA TYR A 183 -18.64 -1.44 -4.68
C TYR A 183 -18.95 -1.06 -6.14
N ASN A 184 -19.80 -0.04 -6.27
CA ASN A 184 -20.29 0.58 -7.49
C ASN A 184 -20.12 2.10 -7.40
N PRO A 185 -18.87 2.60 -7.46
CA PRO A 185 -18.58 4.00 -7.20
C PRO A 185 -19.16 4.92 -8.30
N ALA A 186 -19.82 5.99 -7.88
CA ALA A 186 -20.26 7.09 -8.75
C ALA A 186 -19.74 8.44 -8.22
N PRO A 187 -18.45 8.77 -8.45
CA PRO A 187 -17.87 10.01 -7.93
C PRO A 187 -18.62 11.25 -8.46
N PRO A 188 -18.98 12.22 -7.60
CA PRO A 188 -19.72 13.42 -8.02
C PRO A 188 -18.84 14.43 -8.80
N PHE A 189 -17.53 14.21 -8.86
CA PHE A 189 -16.56 15.07 -9.55
C PHE A 189 -15.52 14.23 -10.31
N ASN A 190 -14.95 14.79 -11.38
CA ASN A 190 -13.91 14.16 -12.19
C ASN A 190 -12.48 14.64 -11.82
N ALA A 191 -12.20 14.89 -10.55
CA ALA A 191 -10.93 15.48 -10.09
C ALA A 191 -9.98 14.48 -9.38
N GLY A 192 -10.20 13.17 -9.58
CA GLY A 192 -9.43 12.12 -8.91
C GLY A 192 -8.04 11.84 -9.51
N SER A 193 -7.72 12.43 -10.66
CA SER A 193 -6.43 12.30 -11.36
C SER A 193 -5.86 13.67 -11.68
N PRO A 194 -4.53 13.88 -11.63
CA PRO A 194 -3.91 15.10 -12.16
C PRO A 194 -4.18 15.32 -13.66
N ASP A 195 -4.55 14.27 -14.39
CA ASP A 195 -4.86 14.35 -15.83
C ASP A 195 -6.30 14.83 -16.12
N THR A 196 -7.19 14.80 -15.12
CA THR A 196 -8.62 15.14 -15.29
C THR A 196 -9.09 16.28 -14.38
N ALA A 197 -8.36 16.57 -13.30
CA ALA A 197 -8.70 17.65 -12.38
C ALA A 197 -8.59 19.04 -13.07
N PRO A 198 -9.47 20.00 -12.72
CA PRO A 198 -9.31 21.38 -13.15
C PRO A 198 -7.92 21.93 -12.79
N ALA A 199 -7.37 22.78 -13.66
CA ALA A 199 -5.99 23.25 -13.54
C ALA A 199 -5.73 23.99 -12.22
N GLU A 200 -6.69 24.78 -11.75
CA GLU A 200 -6.66 25.51 -10.48
C GLU A 200 -6.68 24.57 -9.27
N VAL A 201 -7.42 23.46 -9.35
CA VAL A 201 -7.45 22.42 -8.29
C VAL A 201 -6.11 21.69 -8.24
N LEU A 202 -5.55 21.35 -9.40
CA LEU A 202 -4.23 20.72 -9.48
C LEU A 202 -3.13 21.66 -8.95
N ALA A 203 -3.16 22.94 -9.31
CA ALA A 203 -2.19 23.94 -8.83
C ALA A 203 -2.26 24.09 -7.30
N LEU A 204 -3.48 24.23 -6.74
CA LEU A 204 -3.72 24.26 -5.30
C LEU A 204 -3.15 23.03 -4.60
N MET A 205 -3.41 21.84 -5.15
CA MET A 205 -2.91 20.61 -4.55
C MET A 205 -1.40 20.47 -4.64
N LYS A 206 -0.78 20.87 -5.76
CA LYS A 206 0.70 20.89 -5.90
C LYS A 206 1.35 21.78 -4.84
N GLU A 207 0.80 22.97 -4.61
CA GLU A 207 1.29 23.88 -3.56
C GLU A 207 1.16 23.23 -2.16
N ARG A 208 -0.01 22.68 -1.84
CA ARG A 208 -0.28 22.05 -0.53
C ARG A 208 0.62 20.84 -0.25
N VAL A 209 0.90 20.01 -1.25
CA VAL A 209 1.70 18.79 -1.05
C VAL A 209 3.21 19.04 -1.11
N ALA A 210 3.67 20.15 -1.71
CA ALA A 210 5.09 20.42 -1.94
C ALA A 210 5.98 20.25 -0.68
N PRO A 211 5.62 20.76 0.51
CA PRO A 211 6.45 20.57 1.70
C PRO A 211 6.58 19.09 2.10
N SER A 212 5.50 18.31 1.98
CA SER A 212 5.52 16.88 2.27
C SER A 212 6.28 16.09 1.21
N GLN A 213 6.14 16.47 -0.06
CA GLN A 213 6.84 15.86 -1.18
C GLN A 213 8.36 16.06 -1.06
N ALA A 214 8.81 17.26 -0.66
CA ALA A 214 10.22 17.54 -0.43
C ALA A 214 10.82 16.69 0.70
N ARG A 215 10.12 16.58 1.84
CA ARG A 215 10.57 15.72 2.96
C ARG A 215 10.65 14.25 2.55
N ARG A 216 9.67 13.77 1.80
CA ARG A 216 9.64 12.39 1.29
C ARG A 216 10.76 12.11 0.31
N LEU A 217 11.01 13.03 -0.62
CA LEU A 217 12.11 12.92 -1.58
C LEU A 217 13.46 12.79 -0.86
N GLU A 218 13.67 13.62 0.15
CA GLU A 218 14.88 13.63 0.97
C GLU A 218 15.05 12.31 1.75
N ALA A 219 13.96 11.81 2.36
CA ALA A 219 13.97 10.49 2.99
C ALA A 219 14.21 9.34 2.00
N ALA A 220 13.68 9.42 0.79
CA ALA A 220 13.84 8.41 -0.25
C ALA A 220 15.27 8.38 -0.80
N LYS A 221 15.92 9.54 -0.99
CA LYS A 221 17.32 9.62 -1.41
C LYS A 221 18.25 8.92 -0.42
N ARG A 222 18.12 9.23 0.88
CA ARG A 222 18.90 8.56 1.95
C ARG A 222 18.63 7.05 2.06
N ALA A 223 17.42 6.62 1.73
CA ALA A 223 17.10 5.19 1.67
C ALA A 223 17.78 4.53 0.48
N ALA A 224 17.72 5.17 -0.70
CA ALA A 224 18.27 4.64 -1.94
C ALA A 224 19.80 4.44 -1.89
N GLU A 225 20.54 5.28 -1.17
CA GLU A 225 21.98 5.14 -0.94
C GLU A 225 22.39 3.82 -0.26
N ARG A 226 21.48 3.15 0.46
CA ARG A 226 21.75 1.86 1.14
C ARG A 226 21.38 0.63 0.32
N VAL A 227 20.57 0.80 -0.71
CA VAL A 227 19.93 -0.30 -1.46
C VAL A 227 20.54 -0.46 -2.86
N MET A 228 21.20 0.59 -3.37
CA MET A 228 22.01 0.55 -4.60
C MET A 228 23.40 -0.01 -4.35
#